data_AF-A0A800JXG5-F1
#
_entry.id   AF-A0A800JXG5-F1
#
_cell.length_a   1.000
_cell.length_b   1.000
_cell.length_c   1.000
_cell.angle_alpha   90.00
_cell.angle_beta   90.00
_cell.angle_gamma   90.00
#
_symmetry.space_group_name_H-M   'P 1'
#
loop_
_entity.id
_entity.type
_entity.pdbx_description
1 polymer ?
#
loop_
_entity_poly.entity_id
_entity_poly.type
_entity_poly.pdbx_seq_one_letter_code
_entity_poly.pdbx_strand_id
1 'polypeptide(L)' 'DRSFTFIMKTPPASFLIKKAAGVPKASGEPNREKVGTVTRAQLEEIAEMKMEDLNTNDMDAAVRMLSGSARSMGIEVV' A
#
# COMPACT_ATOMS: atom_id res chain seq x y z
N ASP A 1 31.48 15.04 17.79
CA ASP A 1 31.63 13.63 17.36
C ASP A 1 31.01 13.50 15.96
N ARG A 2 31.03 12.32 15.34
CA ARG A 2 30.42 12.07 14.02
C ARG A 2 29.32 11.00 14.11
N SER A 3 28.57 11.01 15.19
CA SER A 3 27.53 10.02 15.46
C SER A 3 26.24 10.38 14.71
N PHE A 4 25.62 9.39 14.06
CA PHE A 4 24.29 9.53 13.49
C PHE A 4 23.46 8.26 13.76
N THR A 5 22.16 8.44 13.86
CA THR A 5 21.17 7.37 14.01
C THR A 5 20.21 7.40 12.82
N PHE A 6 19.81 6.23 12.34
CA PHE A 6 18.77 6.11 11.33
C PHE A 6 17.74 5.08 11.78
N ILE A 7 16.50 5.26 11.31
CA ILE A 7 15.38 4.36 11.57
C ILE A 7 14.98 3.77 10.23
N MET A 8 14.87 2.45 10.15
CA MET A 8 14.32 1.78 8.97
C MET A 8 12.80 1.82 9.05
N LYS A 9 12.17 2.39 8.02
CA LYS A 9 10.72 2.34 7.84
C LYS A 9 10.29 1.07 7.12
N THR A 10 9.01 0.77 7.22
CA THR A 10 8.37 -0.32 6.49
C THR A 10 8.42 -0.07 4.98
N PRO A 11 8.37 -1.13 4.15
CA PRO A 11 8.36 -1.00 2.70
C PRO A 11 7.25 -0.06 2.18
N PRO A 12 7.45 0.58 1.02
CA PRO A 12 6.44 1.45 0.42
C PRO A 12 5.11 0.72 0.19
N ALA A 13 3.99 1.41 0.41
CA ALA A 13 2.66 0.83 0.18
C ALA A 13 2.48 0.31 -1.25
N SER A 14 3.02 1.03 -2.24
CA SER A 14 2.99 0.62 -3.66
C SER A 14 3.66 -0.73 -3.92
N PHE A 15 4.75 -1.04 -3.20
CA PHE A 15 5.42 -2.33 -3.31
C PHE A 15 4.56 -3.45 -2.71
N LEU A 16 4.04 -3.23 -1.49
CA LEU A 16 3.21 -4.21 -0.79
C LEU A 16 1.90 -4.51 -1.54
N ILE A 17 1.22 -3.48 -2.04
CA ILE A 17 -0.01 -3.63 -2.82
C ILE A 17 0.25 -4.37 -4.13
N LYS A 18 1.34 -4.06 -4.86
CA LYS A 18 1.71 -4.81 -6.08
C LYS A 18 1.98 -6.29 -5.78
N LYS A 19 2.65 -6.58 -4.66
CA LYS A 19 2.91 -7.95 -4.20
C LYS A 19 1.60 -8.68 -3.88
N ALA A 20 0.68 -8.05 -3.17
CA ALA A 20 -0.63 -8.62 -2.86
C ALA A 20 -1.50 -8.84 -4.12
N ALA A 21 -1.43 -7.93 -5.09
CA ALA A 21 -2.11 -8.04 -6.38
C ALA A 21 -1.43 -9.04 -7.35
N GLY A 22 -0.24 -9.56 -7.03
CA GLY A 22 0.51 -10.47 -7.90
C GLY A 22 1.06 -9.82 -9.17
N VAL A 23 1.24 -8.49 -9.20
CA VAL A 23 1.68 -7.75 -10.40
C VAL A 23 3.11 -7.24 -10.27
N PRO A 24 3.96 -7.37 -11.31
CA PRO A 24 5.31 -6.81 -11.27
C PRO A 24 5.31 -5.27 -11.44
N LYS A 25 4.37 -4.74 -12.23
CA LYS A 25 4.25 -3.33 -12.60
C LYS A 25 2.81 -2.83 -12.41
N ALA A 26 2.68 -1.59 -11.95
CA ALA A 26 1.41 -0.88 -11.88
C ALA A 26 1.01 -0.32 -13.27
N SER A 27 -0.22 0.15 -13.39
CA SER A 27 -0.76 0.70 -14.63
C SER A 27 -0.03 1.97 -15.07
N GLY A 28 0.27 2.07 -16.37
CA GLY A 28 0.74 3.32 -16.99
C GLY A 28 -0.40 4.32 -17.21
N GLU A 29 -1.64 3.83 -17.27
CA GLU A 29 -2.86 4.63 -17.37
C GLU A 29 -3.89 4.20 -16.29
N PRO A 30 -3.66 4.49 -14.98
CA PRO A 30 -4.45 3.97 -13.86
C PRO A 30 -5.97 4.15 -13.94
N ASN A 31 -6.41 5.20 -14.63
CA ASN A 31 -7.83 5.53 -14.81
C ASN A 31 -8.51 4.76 -15.95
N ARG A 32 -7.74 4.08 -16.81
CA ARG A 32 -8.22 3.35 -17.99
C ARG A 32 -7.88 1.86 -17.90
N GLU A 33 -6.64 1.54 -17.58
CA GLU A 33 -6.14 0.18 -17.52
C GLU A 33 -6.05 -0.28 -16.07
N LYS A 34 -6.91 -1.25 -15.70
CA LYS A 34 -6.81 -1.95 -14.42
C LYS A 34 -5.91 -3.18 -14.61
N VAL A 35 -4.86 -3.27 -13.81
CA VAL A 35 -3.80 -4.29 -13.97
C VAL A 35 -3.79 -5.35 -12.87
N GLY A 36 -4.66 -5.22 -11.86
CA GLY A 36 -4.81 -6.21 -10.80
C GLY A 36 -5.92 -5.84 -9.83
N THR A 37 -6.20 -6.75 -8.91
CA THR A 37 -7.18 -6.58 -7.84
C THR A 37 -6.54 -6.87 -6.49
N VAL A 38 -7.05 -6.24 -5.44
CA VAL A 38 -6.74 -6.59 -4.05
C VAL A 38 -8.03 -6.64 -3.26
N THR A 39 -8.11 -7.57 -2.31
CA THR A 39 -9.25 -7.63 -1.40
C THR A 39 -9.05 -6.69 -0.22
N ARG A 40 -10.15 -6.32 0.44
CA ARG A 40 -10.07 -5.62 1.73
C ARG A 40 -9.18 -6.34 2.75
N ALA A 41 -9.29 -7.66 2.86
CA ALA A 41 -8.48 -8.46 3.78
C ALA A 41 -6.98 -8.33 3.50
N GLN A 42 -6.57 -8.35 2.23
CA GLN A 42 -5.17 -8.11 1.87
C GLN A 42 -4.70 -6.69 2.21
N LEU A 43 -5.59 -5.69 2.13
CA LEU A 43 -5.27 -4.33 2.57
C LEU A 43 -5.16 -4.22 4.09
N GLU A 44 -5.94 -5.00 4.85
CA GLU A 44 -5.83 -5.08 6.31
C GLU A 44 -4.48 -5.70 6.72
N GLU A 45 -4.04 -6.79 6.08
CA GLU A 45 -2.71 -7.37 6.31
C GLU A 45 -1.57 -6.37 6.01
N ILE A 46 -1.70 -5.58 4.94
CA ILE A 46 -0.73 -4.52 4.61
C ILE A 46 -0.80 -3.39 5.64
N ALA A 47 -1.99 -3.03 6.12
CA ALA A 47 -2.18 -2.00 7.12
C ALA A 47 -1.56 -2.40 8.46
N GLU A 48 -1.73 -3.64 8.90
CA GLU A 48 -1.10 -4.18 10.11
C GLU A 48 0.42 -4.05 10.04
N MET A 49 1.03 -4.45 8.92
CA MET A 49 2.48 -4.31 8.72
C MET A 49 2.94 -2.87 8.72
N LYS A 50 2.11 -1.94 8.22
CA LYS A 50 2.48 -0.55 7.98
C LYS A 50 2.03 0.41 9.09
N MET A 51 1.26 -0.05 10.06
CA MET A 51 0.52 0.80 11.01
C MET A 51 1.44 1.79 11.74
N GLU A 52 2.62 1.35 12.15
CA GLU A 52 3.62 2.18 12.85
C GLU A 52 4.15 3.37 12.00
N ASP A 53 4.04 3.26 10.67
CA ASP A 53 4.42 4.31 9.73
C ASP A 53 3.23 5.16 9.23
N LEU A 54 2.01 4.73 9.52
CA LEU A 54 0.80 5.47 9.17
C LEU A 54 0.51 6.53 10.24
N ASN A 55 -0.24 7.55 9.84
CA ASN A 55 -0.67 8.62 10.73
C ASN A 55 -2.06 8.35 11.36
N THR A 56 -2.47 7.09 11.40
CA THR A 56 -3.77 6.65 11.92
C THR A 56 -3.57 5.43 12.81
N ASN A 57 -4.44 5.28 13.81
CA ASN A 57 -4.54 4.08 14.63
C ASN A 57 -5.80 3.27 14.32
N ASP A 58 -6.63 3.77 13.39
CA ASP A 58 -7.89 3.15 12.98
C ASP A 58 -7.67 2.31 11.72
N MET A 59 -8.07 1.03 11.79
CA MET A 59 -7.86 0.07 10.70
C MET A 59 -8.65 0.46 9.44
N ASP A 60 -9.88 0.96 9.58
CA ASP A 60 -10.69 1.39 8.44
C ASP A 60 -10.05 2.58 7.72
N ALA A 61 -9.53 3.54 8.47
CA ALA A 61 -8.79 4.67 7.93
C ALA A 61 -7.51 4.22 7.22
N ALA A 62 -6.76 3.27 7.81
CA ALA A 62 -5.55 2.72 7.20
C ALA A 62 -5.86 2.01 5.87
N VAL A 63 -6.87 1.15 5.86
CA VAL A 63 -7.38 0.47 4.66
C VAL A 63 -7.84 1.47 3.61
N ARG A 64 -8.52 2.56 4.01
CA ARG A 64 -8.95 3.62 3.09
C ARG A 64 -7.77 4.33 2.43
N MET A 65 -6.70 4.61 3.18
CA MET A 65 -5.48 5.21 2.64
C MET A 65 -4.79 4.27 1.62
N LEU A 66 -4.68 2.99 1.96
CA LEU A 66 -4.09 1.98 1.07
C LEU A 66 -4.96 1.74 -0.16
N SER A 67 -6.29 1.76 -0.01
CA SER A 67 -7.24 1.69 -1.12
C SER A 67 -7.06 2.85 -2.09
N GLY A 68 -6.83 4.07 -1.59
CA GLY A 68 -6.49 5.22 -2.41
C GLY A 68 -5.21 5.00 -3.21
N SER A 69 -4.18 4.43 -2.57
CA SER A 69 -2.93 4.07 -3.22
C SER A 69 -3.13 3.00 -4.30
N ALA A 70 -3.89 1.94 -4.03
CA ALA A 70 -4.23 0.91 -5.01
C ALA A 70 -4.93 1.51 -6.25
N ARG A 71 -5.93 2.36 -6.04
CA ARG A 71 -6.67 3.04 -7.12
C ARG A 71 -5.77 3.89 -8.00
N SER A 72 -4.84 4.66 -7.40
CA SER A 72 -3.86 5.48 -8.14
C SER A 72 -2.86 4.66 -8.96
N MET A 73 -2.74 3.36 -8.70
CA MET A 73 -1.88 2.43 -9.44
C MET A 73 -2.63 1.61 -10.49
N GLY A 74 -3.94 1.83 -10.64
CA GLY A 74 -4.78 1.01 -11.52
C GLY A 74 -5.04 -0.39 -10.95
N ILE A 75 -5.03 -0.52 -9.62
CA ILE A 75 -5.40 -1.75 -8.94
C ILE A 75 -6.79 -1.54 -8.32
N GLU A 76 -7.71 -2.45 -8.66
CA GLU A 76 -9.08 -2.42 -8.17
C GLU A 76 -9.18 -3.04 -6.77
N VAL A 77 -10.08 -2.52 -5.95
CA VAL A 77 -10.31 -3.00 -4.58
C VAL A 77 -11.65 -3.72 -4.58
N VAL A 78 -11.65 -5.01 -4.23
CA VAL A 78 -12.82 -5.91 -4.26
C VAL A 78 -13.20 -6.46 -2.88
#